data_AF-A0A971WC92-F1
#
_entry.id   AF-A0A971WC92-F1
#
_cell.length_a   1.000
_cell.length_b   1.000
_cell.length_c   1.000
_cell.angle_alpha   90.00
_cell.angle_beta   90.00
_cell.angle_gamma   90.00
#
_symmetry.space_group_name_H-M   'P 1'
#
loop_
_entity.id
_entity.type
_entity.pdbx_description
1 polymer ?
#
loop_
_entity_poly.entity_id
_entity_poly.type
_entity_poly.pdbx_seq_one_letter_code
_entity_poly.pdbx_strand_id
1 'polypeptide(L)'
;MKKLLSLSLAVVLVASIFAGCAKKDGKDDTATTSKSDATYVILEEALAEEEYSVGFRKDDVALCQAFEKTLAEMKDDGKFAKIDKKWFGEEVNILDKTKIKADATDGSLEKVKTAGKFVLGLDASFPPMGFTDNDDTIVGYDIDLAREVCKRLGVELVLQAIDWTANDQELKSGNIDCIWNGFTTNPKRQAALCMSTPYLENSQVVVTLAGSNIKTLADLAGKTLTIQGASTAGDALDSKPDVKSGLKGGAAIEVDDNVLAMFDLKAGGSDAVLMDKVVAEYYVTNPNAGK
;
A
#
# COMPACT_ATOMS: atom_id res chain seq x y z
N MET A 1 65.66 28.51 -10.47
CA MET A 1 66.61 27.78 -11.33
C MET A 1 65.96 26.47 -11.75
N LYS A 2 65.81 26.26 -13.07
CA LYS A 2 66.01 25.01 -13.86
C LYS A 2 65.44 23.70 -13.26
N LYS A 3 64.63 22.85 -13.91
CA LYS A 3 64.39 22.48 -15.34
C LYS A 3 63.13 21.55 -15.32
N LEU A 4 62.14 21.69 -16.21
CA LEU A 4 62.03 21.22 -17.62
C LEU A 4 61.72 19.72 -17.82
N LEU A 5 60.63 19.49 -18.57
CA LEU A 5 60.33 18.41 -19.56
C LEU A 5 60.04 16.98 -19.05
N SER A 6 59.19 16.16 -19.67
CA SER A 6 58.53 16.22 -21.01
C SER A 6 57.37 15.22 -21.13
N LEU A 7 56.40 15.64 -21.94
CA LEU A 7 55.50 14.90 -22.86
C LEU A 7 55.93 13.48 -23.29
N SER A 8 54.96 12.55 -23.40
CA SER A 8 54.84 11.65 -24.56
C SER A 8 53.52 10.87 -24.59
N LEU A 9 52.80 11.06 -25.69
CA LEU A 9 51.63 10.35 -26.22
C LEU A 9 52.09 9.05 -26.89
N ALA A 10 51.36 7.93 -26.72
CA ALA A 10 51.42 6.81 -27.66
C ALA A 10 50.12 5.99 -27.65
N VAL A 11 49.40 6.10 -28.76
CA VAL A 11 48.30 5.22 -29.19
C VAL A 11 48.92 3.93 -29.72
N VAL A 12 48.40 2.76 -29.32
CA VAL A 12 48.64 1.51 -30.05
C VAL A 12 47.30 0.81 -30.26
N LEU A 13 46.87 0.83 -31.52
CA LEU A 13 45.81 0.02 -32.10
C LEU A 13 46.44 -1.30 -32.55
N VAL A 14 45.92 -2.45 -32.11
CA VAL A 14 46.19 -3.74 -32.77
C VAL A 14 44.85 -4.44 -32.98
N ALA A 15 44.39 -4.40 -34.23
CA ALA A 15 43.44 -5.36 -34.76
C ALA A 15 44.21 -6.62 -35.19
N SER A 16 43.69 -7.79 -34.85
CA SER A 16 44.10 -9.06 -35.47
C SER A 16 42.89 -9.98 -35.50
N ILE A 17 42.22 -9.97 -36.65
CA ILE A 17 41.29 -10.99 -37.10
C ILE A 17 42.13 -12.08 -37.77
N PHE A 18 42.02 -13.33 -37.33
CA PHE A 18 42.11 -14.46 -38.25
C PHE A 18 41.16 -15.58 -37.83
N ALA A 19 40.38 -15.99 -38.82
CA ALA A 19 39.33 -16.97 -38.76
C ALA A 19 39.88 -18.40 -38.64
N GLY A 20 39.13 -19.24 -37.91
CA GLY A 20 39.20 -20.68 -37.97
C GLY A 20 37.78 -21.25 -37.99
N CYS A 21 37.28 -21.61 -39.17
CA CYS A 21 36.01 -22.29 -39.37
C CYS A 21 36.14 -23.80 -39.08
N ALA A 22 35.18 -24.40 -38.35
CA ALA A 22 34.59 -25.70 -38.69
C ALA A 22 33.35 -26.07 -37.84
N LYS A 23 32.17 -25.99 -38.50
CA LYS A 23 30.96 -26.83 -38.45
C LYS A 23 30.26 -27.24 -37.12
N LYS A 24 29.00 -26.74 -37.06
CA LYS A 24 27.69 -27.43 -36.87
C LYS A 24 27.51 -28.33 -35.63
N ASP A 25 26.56 -27.95 -34.77
CA ASP A 25 25.20 -28.50 -34.79
C ASP A 25 24.24 -27.58 -34.01
N GLY A 26 23.02 -27.43 -34.52
CA GLY A 26 22.03 -26.49 -34.00
C GLY A 26 21.37 -26.96 -32.71
N LYS A 27 21.10 -26.02 -31.81
CA LYS A 27 20.03 -26.11 -30.81
C LYS A 27 19.67 -24.71 -30.29
N ASP A 28 18.51 -24.24 -30.70
CA ASP A 28 17.60 -23.33 -29.99
C ASP A 28 18.24 -22.32 -29.01
N ASP A 29 18.48 -21.11 -29.50
CA ASP A 29 18.70 -19.92 -28.68
C ASP A 29 17.34 -19.51 -28.04
N THR A 30 16.94 -20.23 -27.01
CA THR A 30 15.92 -19.74 -26.08
C THR A 30 16.61 -18.82 -25.08
N ALA A 31 16.29 -17.53 -25.21
CA ALA A 31 16.65 -16.49 -24.26
C ALA A 31 16.42 -16.98 -22.83
N THR A 32 17.52 -17.20 -22.11
CA THR A 32 17.50 -17.52 -20.70
C THR A 32 17.26 -16.19 -19.97
N THR A 33 15.99 -15.85 -19.74
CA THR A 33 15.65 -14.83 -18.75
C THR A 33 16.12 -15.34 -17.39
N SER A 34 16.93 -14.52 -16.73
CA SER A 34 17.46 -14.76 -15.39
C SER A 34 16.31 -15.10 -14.42
N LYS A 35 16.42 -16.24 -13.73
CA LYS A 35 15.59 -16.56 -12.56
C LYS A 35 15.72 -15.39 -11.56
N SER A 36 14.59 -14.81 -11.17
CA SER A 36 14.52 -13.57 -10.41
C SER A 36 15.00 -13.73 -8.97
N ASP A 37 15.77 -12.75 -8.48
CA ASP A 37 16.15 -12.57 -7.07
C ASP A 37 14.96 -12.10 -6.18
N ALA A 38 13.73 -12.27 -6.64
CA ALA A 38 12.53 -11.83 -5.94
C ALA A 38 12.32 -12.68 -4.69
N THR A 39 12.06 -12.06 -3.54
CA THR A 39 11.74 -12.78 -2.29
C THR A 39 10.25 -13.17 -2.26
N TYR A 40 9.40 -12.28 -2.74
CA TYR A 40 7.94 -12.44 -2.75
C TYR A 40 7.39 -12.39 -4.17
N VAL A 41 6.28 -13.08 -4.40
CA VAL A 41 5.53 -13.10 -5.66
C VAL A 41 4.06 -12.85 -5.34
N ILE A 42 3.46 -11.92 -6.07
CA ILE A 42 2.03 -11.62 -6.04
C ILE A 42 1.36 -12.45 -7.14
N LEU A 43 0.26 -13.13 -6.83
CA LEU A 43 -0.54 -13.82 -7.83
C LEU A 43 -1.24 -12.80 -8.74
N GLU A 44 -1.35 -13.11 -10.04
CA GLU A 44 -1.99 -12.21 -11.01
C GLU A 44 -3.49 -12.05 -10.76
N GLU A 45 -4.15 -13.09 -10.25
CA GLU A 45 -5.59 -13.08 -9.95
C GLU A 45 -5.84 -12.42 -8.58
N ALA A 46 -6.53 -11.28 -8.59
CA ALA A 46 -7.08 -10.67 -7.38
C ALA A 46 -8.35 -11.40 -6.92
N LEU A 47 -8.57 -11.46 -5.60
CA LEU A 47 -9.82 -11.97 -5.05
C LEU A 47 -10.94 -10.94 -5.14
N ALA A 48 -10.62 -9.65 -4.97
CA ALA A 48 -11.56 -8.54 -5.02
C ALA A 48 -10.84 -7.24 -5.42
N GLU A 49 -11.50 -6.40 -6.21
CA GLU A 49 -11.10 -5.02 -6.47
C GLU A 49 -11.68 -4.10 -5.39
N GLU A 50 -10.93 -3.07 -5.00
CA GLU A 50 -11.26 -2.19 -3.89
C GLU A 50 -10.82 -0.74 -4.17
N GLU A 51 -11.51 0.23 -3.58
CA GLU A 51 -11.06 1.62 -3.59
C GLU A 51 -10.87 2.09 -2.14
N TYR A 52 -9.86 2.91 -1.89
CA TYR A 52 -9.62 3.51 -0.59
C TYR A 52 -10.29 4.87 -0.43
N SER A 53 -10.88 5.08 0.74
CA SER A 53 -11.51 6.31 1.20
C SER A 53 -11.05 6.63 2.62
N VAL A 54 -11.50 7.77 3.16
CA VAL A 54 -11.33 8.13 4.56
C VAL A 54 -12.68 8.02 5.27
N GLY A 55 -12.68 7.37 6.44
CA GLY A 55 -13.88 7.16 7.24
C GLY A 55 -13.99 8.19 8.38
N PHE A 56 -15.05 8.99 8.38
CA PHE A 56 -15.41 9.89 9.48
C PHE A 56 -16.64 9.36 10.22
N ARG A 57 -16.90 9.89 11.42
CA ARG A 57 -18.17 9.64 12.10
C ARG A 57 -19.34 10.00 11.19
N LYS A 58 -20.44 9.24 11.28
CA LYS A 58 -21.60 9.38 10.39
C LYS A 58 -22.19 10.79 10.34
N ASP A 59 -22.09 11.50 11.46
CA ASP A 59 -22.64 12.84 11.69
C ASP A 59 -21.59 13.96 11.55
N ASP A 60 -20.32 13.64 11.31
CA ASP A 60 -19.23 14.61 11.09
C ASP A 60 -19.12 14.99 9.60
N VAL A 61 -20.24 15.37 9.00
CA VAL A 61 -20.35 15.59 7.55
C VAL A 61 -19.58 16.83 7.12
N ALA A 62 -19.65 17.93 7.88
CA ALA A 62 -18.92 19.16 7.56
C ALA A 62 -17.39 18.95 7.58
N LEU A 63 -16.88 18.16 8.53
CA LEU A 63 -15.46 17.79 8.58
C LEU A 63 -15.07 16.93 7.39
N CYS A 64 -15.85 15.89 7.06
CA CYS A 64 -15.61 15.03 5.90
C CYS A 64 -15.57 15.84 4.59
N GLN A 65 -16.48 16.81 4.42
CA GLN A 65 -16.53 17.61 3.19
C GLN A 65 -15.40 18.63 3.11
N ALA A 66 -15.01 19.24 4.24
CA ALA A 66 -13.83 20.11 4.28
C ALA A 66 -12.56 19.33 3.92
N PHE A 67 -12.46 18.09 4.41
CA PHE A 67 -11.41 17.16 4.01
C PHE A 67 -11.41 16.90 2.50
N GLU A 68 -12.55 16.50 1.91
CA GLU A 68 -12.68 16.24 0.47
C GLU A 68 -12.29 17.45 -0.38
N LYS A 69 -12.76 18.64 0.00
CA LYS A 69 -12.41 19.89 -0.68
C LYS A 69 -10.92 20.17 -0.63
N THR A 70 -10.29 19.90 0.52
CA THR A 70 -8.84 20.09 0.66
C THR A 70 -8.06 19.16 -0.26
N LEU A 71 -8.47 17.89 -0.39
CA LEU A 71 -7.88 16.98 -1.37
C LEU A 71 -8.10 17.44 -2.82
N ALA A 72 -9.29 17.98 -3.13
CA ALA A 72 -9.59 18.53 -4.44
C ALA A 72 -8.71 19.74 -4.80
N GLU A 73 -8.46 20.64 -3.84
CA GLU A 73 -7.53 21.76 -4.01
C GLU A 73 -6.09 21.26 -4.21
N MET A 74 -5.67 20.23 -3.47
CA MET A 74 -4.36 19.59 -3.66
C MET A 74 -4.23 18.95 -5.06
N LYS A 75 -5.34 18.44 -5.62
CA LYS A 75 -5.37 17.94 -7.00
C LYS A 75 -5.21 19.10 -8.00
N ASP A 76 -5.88 20.22 -7.75
CA ASP A 76 -5.87 21.38 -8.65
C ASP A 76 -4.54 22.12 -8.72
N ASP A 77 -3.79 22.17 -7.61
CA ASP A 77 -2.47 22.79 -7.58
C ASP A 77 -1.29 21.80 -7.77
N GLY A 78 -1.60 20.52 -8.03
CA GLY A 78 -0.63 19.47 -8.31
C GLY A 78 0.14 18.96 -7.08
N LYS A 79 -0.23 19.40 -5.87
CA LYS A 79 0.38 18.89 -4.63
C LYS A 79 0.06 17.42 -4.40
N PHE A 80 -1.14 16.96 -4.76
CA PHE A 80 -1.53 15.56 -4.70
C PHE A 80 -0.61 14.71 -5.60
N ALA A 81 -0.53 15.04 -6.89
CA ALA A 81 0.33 14.33 -7.85
C ALA A 81 1.82 14.31 -7.46
N LYS A 82 2.31 15.31 -6.73
CA LYS A 82 3.68 15.31 -6.19
C LYS A 82 3.87 14.25 -5.08
N ILE A 83 2.85 14.04 -4.24
CA ILE A 83 2.87 13.02 -3.19
C ILE A 83 2.74 11.63 -3.82
N ASP A 84 1.86 11.45 -4.80
CA ASP A 84 1.75 10.18 -5.56
C ASP A 84 3.11 9.77 -6.14
N LYS A 85 3.75 10.67 -6.88
CA LYS A 85 5.06 10.40 -7.49
C LYS A 85 6.17 10.12 -6.47
N LYS A 86 6.06 10.65 -5.26
CA LYS A 86 7.02 10.36 -4.18
C LYS A 86 6.93 8.90 -3.75
N TRP A 87 5.72 8.38 -3.59
CA TRP A 87 5.47 7.06 -2.99
C TRP A 87 5.33 5.93 -4.02
N PHE A 88 4.74 6.23 -5.17
CA PHE A 88 4.43 5.25 -6.21
C PHE A 88 5.19 5.48 -7.52
N GLY A 89 5.95 6.58 -7.64
CA GLY A 89 6.70 6.93 -8.86
C GLY A 89 5.86 7.50 -10.00
N GLU A 90 4.54 7.38 -9.91
CA GLU A 90 3.57 7.89 -10.87
C GLU A 90 2.36 8.52 -10.15
N GLU A 91 1.43 9.08 -10.92
CA GLU A 91 0.18 9.60 -10.38
C GLU A 91 -0.84 8.47 -10.30
N VAL A 92 -1.36 8.20 -9.10
CA VAL A 92 -2.23 7.06 -8.82
C VAL A 92 -3.59 7.47 -8.26
N ASN A 93 -3.79 8.75 -7.94
CA ASN A 93 -5.03 9.22 -7.36
C ASN A 93 -6.23 9.11 -8.32
N ILE A 94 -7.34 8.58 -7.82
CA ILE A 94 -8.61 8.45 -8.55
C ILE A 94 -9.68 9.47 -8.12
N LEU A 95 -9.29 10.47 -7.32
CA LEU A 95 -10.22 11.44 -6.76
C LEU A 95 -11.07 12.11 -7.87
N ASP A 96 -12.38 11.85 -7.83
CA ASP A 96 -13.38 12.47 -8.69
C ASP A 96 -14.06 13.64 -7.97
N LYS A 97 -13.61 14.85 -8.30
CA LYS A 97 -14.14 16.08 -7.69
C LYS A 97 -15.64 16.29 -7.92
N THR A 98 -16.25 15.65 -8.92
CA THR A 98 -17.68 15.79 -9.20
C THR A 98 -18.55 15.03 -8.20
N LYS A 99 -17.98 14.09 -7.44
CA LYS A 99 -18.66 13.33 -6.39
C LYS A 99 -18.61 13.99 -5.01
N ILE A 100 -17.82 15.05 -4.84
CA ILE A 100 -17.69 15.79 -3.60
C ILE A 100 -19.01 16.50 -3.29
N LYS A 101 -19.52 16.30 -2.07
CA LYS A 101 -20.82 16.82 -1.65
C LYS A 101 -20.72 18.30 -1.25
N ALA A 102 -21.85 19.01 -1.37
CA ALA A 102 -21.96 20.41 -0.94
C ALA A 102 -21.84 20.55 0.58
N ASP A 103 -21.35 21.71 1.04
CA ASP A 103 -21.07 21.99 2.45
C ASP A 103 -22.26 21.71 3.39
N ALA A 104 -21.92 21.13 4.54
CA ALA A 104 -22.78 20.92 5.69
C ALA A 104 -22.32 21.82 6.84
N THR A 105 -23.23 22.06 7.79
CA THR A 105 -23.02 22.97 8.91
C THR A 105 -23.37 22.30 10.25
N ASP A 106 -22.94 21.05 10.44
CA ASP A 106 -23.17 20.27 11.67
C ASP A 106 -22.21 20.62 12.82
N GLY A 107 -21.24 21.51 12.60
CA GLY A 107 -20.28 21.98 13.60
C GLY A 107 -19.06 21.07 13.80
N SER A 108 -18.98 19.91 13.14
CA SER A 108 -17.84 18.98 13.25
C SER A 108 -16.51 19.61 12.83
N LEU A 109 -16.49 20.37 11.72
CA LEU A 109 -15.31 21.11 11.28
C LEU A 109 -14.87 22.17 12.30
N GLU A 110 -15.83 22.94 12.83
CA GLU A 110 -15.54 24.00 13.79
C GLU A 110 -15.01 23.44 15.12
N LYS A 111 -15.47 22.25 15.53
CA LYS A 111 -14.93 21.53 16.68
C LYS A 111 -13.44 21.23 16.51
N VAL A 112 -13.03 20.69 15.35
CA VAL A 112 -11.62 20.40 15.02
C VAL A 112 -10.79 21.69 14.97
N LYS A 113 -11.29 22.74 14.30
CA LYS A 113 -10.61 24.04 14.24
C LYS A 113 -10.45 24.69 15.61
N THR A 114 -11.48 24.64 16.44
CA THR A 114 -11.45 25.18 17.81
C THR A 114 -10.48 24.40 18.69
N ALA A 115 -10.43 23.07 18.54
CA ALA A 115 -9.46 22.24 19.24
C ALA A 115 -8.02 22.49 18.77
N GLY A 116 -7.84 23.05 17.57
CA GLY A 116 -6.54 23.32 16.97
C GLY A 116 -5.80 22.08 16.48
N LYS A 117 -6.45 20.91 16.50
CA LYS A 117 -5.86 19.62 16.14
C LYS A 117 -6.86 18.71 15.43
N PHE A 118 -6.35 17.87 14.54
CA PHE A 118 -7.07 16.82 13.83
C PHE A 118 -6.42 15.47 14.18
N VAL A 119 -7.18 14.56 14.78
CA VAL A 119 -6.64 13.26 15.23
C VAL A 119 -6.93 12.18 14.19
N LEU A 120 -5.89 11.66 13.57
CA LEU A 120 -5.97 10.61 12.55
C LEU A 120 -5.69 9.25 13.22
N GLY A 121 -6.66 8.34 13.13
CA GLY A 121 -6.50 6.94 13.53
C GLY A 121 -5.94 6.08 12.41
N LEU A 122 -4.87 5.34 12.70
CA LEU A 122 -4.20 4.44 11.76
C LEU A 122 -3.71 3.15 12.42
N ASP A 123 -3.49 2.13 11.59
CA ASP A 123 -2.58 1.03 11.91
C ASP A 123 -1.16 1.43 11.49
N ALA A 124 -0.20 1.49 12.41
CA ALA A 124 1.18 1.88 12.11
C ALA A 124 2.03 0.72 11.51
N SER A 125 1.39 -0.34 11.03
CA SER A 125 1.99 -1.51 10.37
C SER A 125 1.50 -1.69 8.92
N PHE A 126 1.12 -0.61 8.21
CA PHE A 126 0.54 -0.67 6.86
C PHE A 126 1.37 0.12 5.81
N PRO A 127 2.58 -0.35 5.45
CA PRO A 127 3.37 0.32 4.43
C PRO A 127 2.79 0.08 3.03
N PRO A 128 2.83 1.07 2.11
CA PRO A 128 3.45 2.39 2.26
C PRO A 128 2.46 3.48 2.76
N MET A 129 1.25 3.13 3.19
CA MET A 129 0.18 4.09 3.49
C MET A 129 0.44 4.85 4.79
N GLY A 130 0.62 4.12 5.88
CA GLY A 130 0.91 4.64 7.21
C GLY A 130 1.61 3.55 8.01
N PHE A 131 2.87 3.80 8.36
CA PHE A 131 3.70 2.82 9.03
C PHE A 131 4.84 3.46 9.82
N THR A 132 5.35 2.74 10.80
CA THR A 132 6.57 3.14 11.53
C THR A 132 7.80 2.76 10.71
N ASP A 133 8.66 3.74 10.41
CA ASP A 133 9.94 3.49 9.74
C ASP A 133 11.05 3.05 10.71
N ASN A 134 12.27 2.87 10.19
CA ASN A 134 13.41 2.42 11.00
C ASN A 134 13.91 3.47 12.02
N ASP A 135 13.42 4.70 11.94
CA ASP A 135 13.74 5.79 12.87
C ASP A 135 12.61 5.97 13.90
N ASP A 136 11.78 4.95 14.10
CA ASP A 136 10.61 4.94 15.00
C ASP A 136 9.62 6.08 14.71
N THR A 137 9.54 6.53 13.45
CA THR A 137 8.68 7.63 13.03
C THR A 137 7.53 7.12 12.17
N ILE A 138 6.31 7.55 12.48
CA ILE A 138 5.14 7.26 11.64
C ILE A 138 5.22 8.10 10.35
N VAL A 139 5.37 7.42 9.23
CA VAL A 139 5.47 7.97 7.87
C VAL A 139 4.53 7.24 6.94
N GLY A 140 4.38 7.74 5.72
CA GLY A 140 3.60 7.06 4.68
C GLY A 140 2.90 8.01 3.73
N TYR A 141 2.30 7.44 2.70
CA TYR A 141 1.52 8.16 1.69
C TYR A 141 0.32 8.89 2.31
N ASP A 142 -0.50 8.20 3.11
CA ASP A 142 -1.64 8.82 3.79
C ASP A 142 -1.20 9.88 4.80
N ILE A 143 -0.05 9.68 5.44
CA ILE A 143 0.53 10.63 6.39
C ILE A 143 0.99 11.92 5.71
N ASP A 144 1.57 11.81 4.51
CA ASP A 144 1.95 12.98 3.72
C ASP A 144 0.74 13.76 3.20
N LEU A 145 -0.32 13.06 2.78
CA LEU A 145 -1.59 13.67 2.43
C LEU A 145 -2.21 14.37 3.65
N ALA A 146 -2.29 13.68 4.79
CA ALA A 146 -2.85 14.20 6.03
C ALA A 146 -2.13 15.45 6.52
N ARG A 147 -0.80 15.47 6.42
CA ARG A 147 0.02 16.62 6.82
C ARG A 147 -0.28 17.85 5.95
N GLU A 148 -0.44 17.66 4.64
CA GLU A 148 -0.81 18.77 3.75
C GLU A 148 -2.26 19.23 3.99
N VAL A 149 -3.19 18.30 4.21
CA VAL A 149 -4.58 18.61 4.55
C VAL A 149 -4.65 19.45 5.83
N CYS A 150 -4.03 18.99 6.93
CA CYS A 150 -4.06 19.69 8.21
C CYS A 150 -3.41 21.07 8.12
N LYS A 151 -2.31 21.20 7.34
CA LYS A 151 -1.68 22.49 7.06
C LYS A 151 -2.65 23.47 6.39
N ARG A 152 -3.45 23.03 5.41
CA ARG A 152 -4.44 23.89 4.73
C ARG A 152 -5.63 24.23 5.63
N LEU A 153 -6.04 23.29 6.48
CA LEU A 153 -7.08 23.51 7.49
C LEU A 153 -6.62 24.38 8.67
N GLY A 154 -5.31 24.59 8.81
CA GLY A 154 -4.73 25.40 9.90
C GLY A 154 -4.74 24.71 11.25
N VAL A 155 -4.65 23.38 11.28
CA VAL A 155 -4.68 22.55 12.50
C VAL A 155 -3.46 21.66 12.60
N GLU A 156 -3.10 21.26 13.83
CA GLU A 156 -2.07 20.26 14.09
C GLU A 156 -2.56 18.87 13.67
N LEU A 157 -1.72 18.10 12.96
CA LEU A 157 -1.97 16.69 12.72
C LEU A 157 -1.49 15.89 13.94
N VAL A 158 -2.39 15.14 14.56
CA VAL A 158 -2.06 14.16 15.61
C VAL A 158 -2.26 12.77 15.03
N LEU A 159 -1.20 11.98 15.01
CA LEU A 159 -1.23 10.58 14.58
C LEU A 159 -1.49 9.69 15.80
N GLN A 160 -2.58 8.92 15.76
CA GLN A 160 -2.94 7.99 16.82
C GLN A 160 -2.93 6.57 16.26
N ALA A 161 -1.85 5.84 16.55
CA ALA A 161 -1.81 4.40 16.30
C ALA A 161 -2.90 3.71 17.13
N ILE A 162 -3.69 2.87 16.48
CA ILE A 162 -4.80 2.13 17.08
C ILE A 162 -4.70 0.65 16.72
N ASP A 163 -5.30 -0.21 17.54
CA ASP A 163 -5.62 -1.57 17.12
C ASP A 163 -6.68 -1.49 16.02
N TRP A 164 -6.38 -2.06 14.85
CA TRP A 164 -7.28 -1.99 13.70
C TRP A 164 -8.65 -2.61 13.99
N THR A 165 -8.71 -3.66 14.82
CA THR A 165 -9.96 -4.31 15.22
C THR A 165 -10.85 -3.40 16.08
N ALA A 166 -10.27 -2.35 16.69
CA ALA A 166 -10.97 -1.38 17.53
C ALA A 166 -11.28 -0.04 16.83
N ASN A 167 -10.99 0.10 15.53
CA ASN A 167 -11.09 1.38 14.82
C ASN A 167 -12.48 2.06 14.92
N ASP A 168 -13.56 1.29 14.81
CA ASP A 168 -14.93 1.76 14.93
C ASP A 168 -15.20 2.32 16.33
N GLN A 169 -14.65 1.69 17.37
CA GLN A 169 -14.80 2.13 18.75
C GLN A 169 -14.02 3.42 19.00
N GLU A 170 -12.77 3.49 18.56
CA GLU A 170 -11.93 4.69 18.65
C GLU A 170 -12.62 5.90 18.00
N LEU A 171 -13.21 5.69 16.82
CA LEU A 171 -13.94 6.73 16.09
C LEU A 171 -15.21 7.16 16.81
N LYS A 172 -16.02 6.20 17.30
CA LYS A 172 -17.28 6.45 18.03
C LYS A 172 -17.05 7.16 19.37
N SER A 173 -16.00 6.79 20.09
CA SER A 173 -15.64 7.40 21.38
C SER A 173 -15.06 8.81 21.23
N GLY A 174 -14.70 9.23 20.01
CA GLY A 174 -14.13 10.54 19.75
C GLY A 174 -12.63 10.63 20.08
N ASN A 175 -11.96 9.50 20.22
CA ASN A 175 -10.51 9.46 20.41
C ASN A 175 -9.79 9.85 19.10
N ILE A 176 -10.32 9.43 17.96
CA ILE A 176 -9.86 9.84 16.62
C ILE A 176 -10.98 10.58 15.89
N ASP A 177 -10.63 11.48 14.96
CA ASP A 177 -11.58 12.21 14.11
C ASP A 177 -11.88 11.49 12.80
N CYS A 178 -10.92 10.70 12.31
CA CYS A 178 -11.11 9.83 11.16
C CYS A 178 -10.30 8.53 11.28
N ILE A 179 -10.71 7.54 10.49
CA ILE A 179 -9.93 6.35 10.15
C ILE A 179 -9.32 6.60 8.77
N TRP A 180 -7.99 6.67 8.70
CA TRP A 180 -7.29 6.96 7.45
C TRP A 180 -5.96 6.21 7.37
N ASN A 181 -6.00 5.04 6.73
CA ASN A 181 -4.82 4.22 6.47
C ASN A 181 -5.16 3.12 5.46
N GLY A 182 -5.26 3.45 4.18
CA GLY A 182 -5.74 2.49 3.15
C GLY A 182 -7.14 1.93 3.47
N PHE A 183 -8.07 2.78 3.89
CA PHE A 183 -9.36 2.31 4.39
C PHE A 183 -10.36 2.06 3.24
N THR A 184 -10.52 0.79 2.86
CA THR A 184 -11.45 0.37 1.78
C THR A 184 -12.88 0.88 1.96
N THR A 185 -13.47 1.49 0.94
CA THR A 185 -14.90 1.78 0.92
C THR A 185 -15.70 0.52 0.56
N ASN A 186 -16.79 0.27 1.28
CA ASN A 186 -17.75 -0.78 0.94
C ASN A 186 -19.17 -0.40 1.43
N PRO A 187 -20.23 -1.09 0.99
CA PRO A 187 -21.61 -0.73 1.35
C PRO A 187 -21.86 -0.70 2.87
N LYS A 188 -21.23 -1.60 3.64
CA LYS A 188 -21.35 -1.65 5.10
C LYS A 188 -20.76 -0.39 5.75
N ARG A 189 -19.54 0.01 5.33
CA ARG A 189 -18.85 1.21 5.82
C ARG A 189 -19.57 2.48 5.38
N GLN A 190 -20.04 2.56 4.14
CA GLN A 190 -20.83 3.69 3.62
C GLN A 190 -22.15 3.89 4.37
N ALA A 191 -22.78 2.82 4.83
CA ALA A 191 -23.99 2.90 5.65
C ALA A 191 -23.69 3.39 7.08
N ALA A 192 -22.52 3.02 7.64
CA ALA A 192 -22.15 3.30 9.02
C ALA A 192 -21.40 4.63 9.22
N LEU A 193 -20.72 5.14 8.20
CA LEU A 193 -19.76 6.24 8.31
C LEU A 193 -20.05 7.36 7.30
N CYS A 194 -19.48 8.54 7.55
CA CYS A 194 -19.33 9.53 6.51
C CYS A 194 -18.02 9.23 5.76
N MET A 195 -18.14 8.60 4.60
CA MET A 195 -17.00 8.19 3.78
C MET A 195 -16.65 9.30 2.79
N SER A 196 -15.36 9.63 2.67
CA SER A 196 -14.87 10.46 1.58
C SER A 196 -15.04 9.76 0.23
N THR A 197 -15.04 10.56 -0.83
CA THR A 197 -14.83 10.09 -2.19
C THR A 197 -13.51 9.31 -2.24
N PRO A 198 -13.46 8.18 -2.96
CA PRO A 198 -12.25 7.39 -3.04
C PRO A 198 -11.07 8.15 -3.65
N TYR A 199 -9.87 7.85 -3.18
CA TYR A 199 -8.64 8.55 -3.59
C TYR A 199 -7.57 7.63 -4.18
N LEU A 200 -7.66 6.32 -4.00
CA LEU A 200 -6.70 5.34 -4.54
C LEU A 200 -7.41 4.02 -4.90
N GLU A 201 -7.04 3.41 -6.02
CA GLU A 201 -7.45 2.04 -6.40
C GLU A 201 -6.58 1.02 -5.68
N ASN A 202 -7.15 -0.13 -5.36
CA ASN A 202 -6.48 -1.25 -4.72
C ASN A 202 -7.16 -2.57 -5.09
N SER A 203 -6.56 -3.69 -4.68
CA SER A 203 -7.20 -5.00 -4.74
C SER A 203 -6.67 -5.92 -3.64
N GLN A 204 -7.44 -6.96 -3.31
CA GLN A 204 -7.02 -8.01 -2.39
C GLN A 204 -6.34 -9.12 -3.19
N VAL A 205 -5.03 -9.32 -2.96
CA VAL A 205 -4.16 -10.22 -3.72
C VAL A 205 -3.46 -11.22 -2.80
N VAL A 206 -3.09 -12.35 -3.39
CA VAL A 206 -2.33 -13.38 -2.68
C VAL A 206 -0.83 -13.18 -2.90
N VAL A 207 -0.08 -13.17 -1.82
CA VAL A 207 1.38 -13.07 -1.79
C VAL A 207 1.97 -14.39 -1.31
N THR A 208 3.04 -14.83 -1.98
CA THR A 208 3.77 -16.06 -1.66
C THR A 208 5.27 -15.81 -1.69
N LEU A 209 6.07 -16.75 -1.17
CA LEU A 209 7.50 -16.78 -1.44
C LEU A 209 7.77 -17.13 -2.91
N ALA A 210 8.78 -16.53 -3.53
CA ALA A 210 9.05 -16.73 -4.96
C ALA A 210 9.29 -18.19 -5.38
N GLY A 211 9.82 -19.01 -4.47
CA GLY A 211 10.02 -20.46 -4.67
C GLY A 211 8.76 -21.32 -4.47
N SER A 212 7.63 -20.74 -4.10
CA SER A 212 6.38 -21.46 -3.88
C SER A 212 5.83 -22.07 -5.17
N ASN A 213 5.15 -23.21 -5.05
CA ASN A 213 4.41 -23.84 -6.14
C ASN A 213 2.99 -23.28 -6.31
N ILE A 214 2.58 -22.33 -5.47
CA ILE A 214 1.28 -21.65 -5.57
C ILE A 214 1.38 -20.58 -6.66
N LYS A 215 0.60 -20.72 -7.73
CA LYS A 215 0.60 -19.79 -8.89
C LYS A 215 -0.79 -19.26 -9.22
N THR A 216 -1.83 -19.95 -8.77
CA THR A 216 -3.23 -19.60 -8.97
C THR A 216 -4.00 -19.73 -7.66
N LEU A 217 -5.22 -19.19 -7.59
CA LEU A 217 -6.05 -19.35 -6.40
C LEU A 217 -6.42 -20.83 -6.13
N ALA A 218 -6.52 -21.65 -7.18
CA ALA A 218 -6.78 -23.09 -7.03
C ALA A 218 -5.65 -23.83 -6.30
N ASP A 219 -4.40 -23.34 -6.41
CA ASP A 219 -3.24 -23.96 -5.75
C ASP A 219 -3.23 -23.73 -4.23
N LEU A 220 -4.14 -22.88 -3.70
CA LEU A 220 -4.35 -22.69 -2.27
C LEU A 220 -5.06 -23.89 -1.60
N ALA A 221 -5.56 -24.85 -2.39
CA ALA A 221 -6.17 -26.06 -1.84
C ALA A 221 -5.17 -26.83 -0.96
N GLY A 222 -5.54 -27.07 0.29
CA GLY A 222 -4.71 -27.72 1.31
C GLY A 222 -3.56 -26.86 1.83
N LYS A 223 -3.55 -25.56 1.53
CA LYS A 223 -2.53 -24.59 1.97
C LYS A 223 -3.04 -23.71 3.11
N THR A 224 -2.11 -23.21 3.90
CA THR A 224 -2.38 -22.17 4.89
C THR A 224 -2.40 -20.80 4.23
N LEU A 225 -3.32 -19.94 4.66
CA LEU A 225 -3.45 -18.57 4.21
C LEU A 225 -3.59 -17.68 5.43
N THR A 226 -2.75 -16.64 5.55
CA THR A 226 -2.81 -15.68 6.65
C THR A 226 -3.44 -14.36 6.17
N ILE A 227 -4.21 -13.69 7.02
CA ILE A 227 -4.80 -12.36 6.79
C ILE A 227 -4.71 -11.49 8.04
N GLN A 228 -4.75 -10.17 7.89
CA GLN A 228 -5.00 -9.26 9.01
C GLN A 228 -6.47 -9.40 9.48
N GLY A 229 -6.68 -9.53 10.78
CA GLY A 229 -8.02 -9.58 11.37
C GLY A 229 -8.84 -8.31 11.10
N ALA A 230 -10.15 -8.45 10.92
CA ALA A 230 -11.09 -7.36 10.60
C ALA A 230 -10.78 -6.53 9.33
N SER A 231 -9.89 -7.02 8.46
CA SER A 231 -9.61 -6.41 7.15
C SER A 231 -10.63 -6.85 6.09
N THR A 232 -10.65 -6.16 4.94
CA THR A 232 -11.48 -6.57 3.80
C THR A 232 -10.94 -7.78 3.05
N ALA A 233 -9.73 -8.26 3.37
CA ALA A 233 -9.24 -9.57 2.94
C ALA A 233 -10.19 -10.71 3.38
N GLY A 234 -10.79 -10.60 4.57
CA GLY A 234 -11.79 -11.54 5.06
C GLY A 234 -13.07 -11.54 4.20
N ASP A 235 -13.59 -10.35 3.90
CA ASP A 235 -14.76 -10.19 3.01
C ASP A 235 -14.47 -10.71 1.59
N ALA A 236 -13.27 -10.45 1.06
CA ALA A 236 -12.82 -10.95 -0.24
C ALA A 236 -12.75 -12.48 -0.27
N LEU A 237 -12.21 -13.10 0.79
CA LEU A 237 -12.17 -14.56 0.92
C LEU A 237 -13.57 -15.16 1.08
N ASP A 238 -14.46 -14.51 1.82
CA ASP A 238 -15.86 -14.94 2.00
C ASP A 238 -16.65 -14.91 0.69
N SER A 239 -16.30 -14.00 -0.22
CA SER A 239 -16.87 -13.96 -1.58
C SER A 239 -16.40 -15.11 -2.48
N LYS A 240 -15.40 -15.90 -2.05
CA LYS A 240 -14.80 -17.03 -2.77
C LYS A 240 -14.89 -18.33 -1.94
N PRO A 241 -16.11 -18.86 -1.71
CA PRO A 241 -16.32 -20.01 -0.82
C PRO A 241 -15.54 -21.27 -1.23
N ASP A 242 -15.31 -21.48 -2.52
CA ASP A 242 -14.52 -22.60 -3.04
C ASP A 242 -13.04 -22.49 -2.64
N VAL A 243 -12.47 -21.27 -2.69
CA VAL A 243 -11.10 -21.01 -2.23
C VAL A 243 -11.02 -21.19 -0.72
N LYS A 244 -11.94 -20.56 0.03
CA LYS A 244 -11.97 -20.60 1.50
C LYS A 244 -12.08 -22.01 2.05
N SER A 245 -13.03 -22.81 1.54
CA SER A 245 -13.26 -24.18 2.00
C SER A 245 -12.12 -25.14 1.60
N GLY A 246 -11.37 -24.80 0.55
CA GLY A 246 -10.20 -25.54 0.12
C GLY A 246 -8.97 -25.35 1.01
N LEU A 247 -8.90 -24.29 1.81
CA LEU A 247 -7.74 -24.00 2.67
C LEU A 247 -7.49 -25.11 3.71
N LYS A 248 -6.24 -25.26 4.13
CA LYS A 248 -5.88 -26.14 5.25
C LYS A 248 -6.58 -25.66 6.53
N GLY A 249 -7.47 -26.48 7.06
CA GLY A 249 -8.28 -26.12 8.23
C GLY A 249 -9.61 -25.41 7.88
N GLY A 250 -9.88 -25.14 6.60
CA GLY A 250 -11.14 -24.57 6.12
C GLY A 250 -11.34 -23.07 6.40
N ALA A 251 -10.30 -22.37 6.82
CA ALA A 251 -10.32 -20.93 7.08
C ALA A 251 -8.91 -20.33 6.93
N ALA A 252 -8.84 -19.01 6.83
CA ALA A 252 -7.59 -18.28 6.97
C ALA A 252 -7.18 -18.17 8.45
N ILE A 253 -5.89 -17.97 8.68
CA ILE A 253 -5.30 -17.63 9.98
C ILE A 253 -5.33 -16.11 10.10
N GLU A 254 -5.94 -15.60 11.16
CA GLU A 254 -5.95 -14.16 11.44
C GLU A 254 -4.77 -13.78 12.32
N VAL A 255 -4.12 -12.68 11.98
CA VAL A 255 -3.08 -12.01 12.78
C VAL A 255 -3.42 -10.54 12.96
N ASP A 256 -2.74 -9.88 13.90
CA ASP A 256 -3.07 -8.50 14.29
C ASP A 256 -2.74 -7.48 13.18
N ASP A 257 -1.66 -7.71 12.42
CA ASP A 257 -1.23 -6.79 11.35
C ASP A 257 -0.51 -7.47 10.17
N ASN A 258 -0.32 -6.69 9.10
CA ASN A 258 0.32 -7.16 7.87
C ASN A 258 1.83 -7.41 8.02
N VAL A 259 2.50 -6.78 8.99
CA VAL A 259 3.92 -7.03 9.28
C VAL A 259 4.08 -8.44 9.86
N LEU A 260 3.23 -8.83 10.81
CA LEU A 260 3.17 -10.18 11.36
C LEU A 260 2.83 -11.21 10.29
N ALA A 261 1.87 -10.91 9.40
CA ALA A 261 1.52 -11.81 8.30
C ALA A 261 2.72 -12.07 7.38
N MET A 262 3.47 -11.03 7.02
CA MET A 262 4.66 -11.15 6.17
C MET A 262 5.85 -11.80 6.87
N PHE A 263 6.00 -11.57 8.18
CA PHE A 263 6.99 -12.27 9.00
C PHE A 263 6.71 -13.78 9.03
N ASP A 264 5.46 -14.17 9.28
CA ASP A 264 5.03 -15.57 9.31
C ASP A 264 5.25 -16.27 7.95
N LEU A 265 4.88 -15.61 6.84
CA LEU A 265 5.16 -16.11 5.49
C LEU A 265 6.66 -16.31 5.25
N LYS A 266 7.49 -15.33 5.64
CA LYS A 266 8.95 -15.38 5.48
C LYS A 266 9.58 -16.50 6.30
N ALA A 267 9.04 -16.75 7.50
CA ALA A 267 9.48 -17.82 8.38
C ALA A 267 8.98 -19.22 7.92
N GLY A 268 8.05 -19.27 6.97
CA GLY A 268 7.42 -20.51 6.49
C GLY A 268 6.34 -21.05 7.44
N GLY A 269 5.79 -20.19 8.31
CA GLY A 269 4.64 -20.54 9.15
C GLY A 269 3.32 -20.55 8.38
N SER A 270 3.23 -19.77 7.30
CA SER A 270 2.15 -19.83 6.29
C SER A 270 2.69 -20.06 4.88
N ASP A 271 1.84 -20.64 4.03
CA ASP A 271 2.14 -20.88 2.61
C ASP A 271 1.88 -19.63 1.74
N ALA A 272 0.94 -18.78 2.17
CA ALA A 272 0.51 -17.57 1.47
C ALA A 272 -0.10 -16.54 2.43
N VAL A 273 -0.15 -15.28 2.01
CA VAL A 273 -0.86 -14.18 2.70
C VAL A 273 -1.83 -13.55 1.72
N LEU A 274 -3.06 -13.25 2.16
CA LEU A 274 -4.00 -12.43 1.41
C LEU A 274 -4.02 -11.03 2.02
N MET A 275 -3.73 -10.02 1.19
CA MET A 275 -3.61 -8.63 1.63
C MET A 275 -3.85 -7.66 0.48
N ASP A 276 -3.87 -6.38 0.83
CA ASP A 276 -3.89 -5.27 -0.10
C ASP A 276 -2.71 -5.27 -1.06
N LYS A 277 -3.00 -5.07 -2.35
CA LYS A 277 -2.01 -5.04 -3.43
C LYS A 277 -0.95 -3.96 -3.21
N VAL A 278 -1.33 -2.79 -2.72
CA VAL A 278 -0.37 -1.71 -2.44
C VAL A 278 0.66 -2.13 -1.37
N VAL A 279 0.25 -2.91 -0.38
CA VAL A 279 1.14 -3.45 0.67
C VAL A 279 2.02 -4.55 0.08
N ALA A 280 1.43 -5.44 -0.70
CA ALA A 280 2.14 -6.52 -1.37
C ALA A 280 3.27 -5.98 -2.28
N GLU A 281 2.98 -4.98 -3.11
CA GLU A 281 3.95 -4.33 -4.01
C GLU A 281 5.08 -3.64 -3.25
N TYR A 282 4.76 -3.04 -2.11
CA TYR A 282 5.78 -2.47 -1.22
C TYR A 282 6.74 -3.55 -0.71
N TYR A 283 6.25 -4.71 -0.26
CA TYR A 283 7.13 -5.80 0.19
C TYR A 283 7.92 -6.47 -0.94
N VAL A 284 7.38 -6.52 -2.16
CA VAL A 284 8.14 -6.99 -3.33
C VAL A 284 9.35 -6.09 -3.60
N THR A 285 9.17 -4.78 -3.49
CA THR A 285 10.24 -3.79 -3.71
C THR A 285 11.15 -3.60 -2.49
N ASN A 286 10.64 -3.88 -1.28
CA ASN A 286 11.33 -3.74 0.00
C ASN A 286 11.26 -5.04 0.84
N PRO A 287 11.90 -6.14 0.41
CA PRO A 287 11.73 -7.47 1.02
C PRO A 287 12.28 -7.62 2.46
N ASN A 288 12.86 -6.55 2.99
CA ASN A 288 13.40 -6.47 4.34
C ASN A 288 12.66 -5.46 5.23
N ALA A 289 11.54 -4.89 4.78
CA ALA A 289 10.68 -4.06 5.61
C ALA A 289 10.04 -4.86 6.76
N GLY A 290 9.63 -4.17 7.83
CA GLY A 290 8.99 -4.80 8.99
C GLY A 290 9.94 -5.62 9.87
N LYS A 291 11.20 -5.16 10.04
CA LYS A 291 12.19 -5.76 10.94
C LYS A 291 12.22 -5.07 12.29
#